data_AF-A0AAW1H2L4-F1
#
_entry.id   AF-A0AAW1H2L4-F1
#
_cell.length_a   1.000
_cell.length_b   1.000
_cell.length_c   1.000
_cell.angle_alpha   90.00
_cell.angle_beta   90.00
_cell.angle_gamma   90.00
#
_symmetry.space_group_name_H-M   'P 1'
#
loop_
_entity.id
_entity.type
_entity.pdbx_description
1 polymer ?
#
loop_
_entity_poly.entity_id
_entity_poly.type
_entity_poly.pdbx_seq_one_letter_code
_entity_poly.pdbx_strand_id
1 'polypeptide(L)'
;MFLQKHCEEQKDEGVSSVGYLCPTIMSQVGENHKVDVLNYVECSLLKMGNVDIILVPFCKEMHWMLVIVCPLIHEAYVCDPMTTTNCDTSFKHVLQIAFRSFKARGGRMSR
;
A
#
# COMPACT_ATOMS: atom_id res chain seq x y z
N MET A 1 8.85 4.65 14.56
CA MET A 1 7.64 4.66 13.71
C MET A 1 7.53 6.04 13.04
N PHE A 2 8.29 6.26 11.96
CA PHE A 2 8.45 7.59 11.35
C PHE A 2 7.20 8.02 10.57
N LEU A 3 6.69 7.14 9.69
CA LEU A 3 5.56 7.46 8.81
C LEU A 3 4.25 7.73 9.56
N GLN A 4 3.95 6.96 10.61
CA GLN A 4 2.75 7.21 11.42
C GLN A 4 2.85 8.55 12.15
N LYS A 5 4.01 8.84 12.76
CA LYS A 5 4.23 10.11 13.47
C LYS A 5 4.11 11.29 12.52
N HIS A 6 4.73 11.21 11.35
CA HIS A 6 4.63 12.25 10.32
C HIS A 6 3.19 12.49 9.88
N CYS A 7 2.37 11.44 9.79
CA CYS A 7 0.98 11.59 9.39
C CYS A 7 0.10 12.22 10.48
N GLU A 8 0.37 11.94 11.75
CA GLU A 8 -0.30 12.61 12.87
C GLU A 8 0.02 14.11 12.88
N GLU A 9 1.26 14.48 12.55
CA GLU A 9 1.71 15.88 12.43
C GLU A 9 1.07 16.62 11.23
N GLN A 10 0.76 15.90 10.14
CA GLN A 10 0.24 16.49 8.90
C GLN A 10 -1.29 16.59 8.84
N LYS A 11 -2.02 16.00 9.82
CA LYS A 11 -3.48 16.12 9.91
C LYS A 11 -3.95 17.57 10.11
N ASP A 12 -3.15 18.38 10.79
CA ASP A 12 -3.48 19.78 11.07
C ASP A 12 -3.29 20.70 9.85
N GLU A 13 -2.61 20.22 8.80
CA GLU A 13 -2.31 20.98 7.57
C GLU A 13 -3.34 20.73 6.45
N GLY A 14 -4.42 19.98 6.73
CA GLY A 14 -5.45 19.67 5.73
C GLY A 14 -4.98 18.70 4.64
N VAL A 15 -3.92 17.94 4.90
CA VAL A 15 -3.43 16.90 4.00
C VAL A 15 -4.53 15.86 3.79
N SER A 16 -4.75 15.52 2.53
CA SER A 16 -5.63 14.44 2.06
C SER A 16 -5.38 13.15 2.85
N SER A 17 -6.41 12.33 2.99
CA SER A 17 -6.39 11.15 3.85
C SER A 17 -5.35 10.11 3.37
N VAL A 18 -4.17 10.06 4.00
CA VAL A 18 -3.09 9.11 3.64
C VAL A 18 -3.15 7.85 4.50
N GLY A 19 -3.24 6.69 3.85
CA GLY A 19 -3.13 5.36 4.45
C GLY A 19 -1.69 4.82 4.40
N TYR A 20 -1.38 3.85 5.26
CA TYR A 20 -0.05 3.21 5.30
C TYR A 20 -0.16 1.70 5.46
N LEU A 21 0.69 0.96 4.75
CA LEU A 21 0.87 -0.46 4.96
C LEU A 21 2.22 -0.75 5.64
N CYS A 22 2.23 -1.78 6.48
CA CYS A 22 3.40 -2.18 7.24
C CYS A 22 4.48 -2.76 6.32
N PRO A 23 5.69 -2.18 6.27
CA PRO A 23 6.75 -2.64 5.38
C PRO A 23 7.19 -4.07 5.66
N THR A 24 7.19 -4.50 6.93
CA THR A 24 7.57 -5.86 7.32
C THR A 24 6.65 -6.91 6.69
N ILE A 25 5.33 -6.66 6.68
CA ILE A 25 4.36 -7.57 6.07
C ILE A 25 4.45 -7.48 4.55
N MET A 26 4.57 -6.28 4.00
CA MET A 26 4.61 -6.09 2.54
C MET A 26 5.86 -6.70 1.89
N SER A 27 6.97 -6.80 2.63
CA SER A 27 8.21 -7.44 2.14
C SER A 27 8.06 -8.96 1.96
N GLN A 28 7.03 -9.58 2.57
CA GLN A 28 6.77 -11.03 2.49
C GLN A 28 6.09 -11.46 1.18
N VAL A 29 5.71 -10.53 0.30
CA VAL A 29 5.06 -10.84 -0.99
C VAL A 29 5.91 -11.80 -1.85
N GLY A 30 7.23 -11.67 -1.79
CA GLY A 30 8.18 -12.50 -2.54
C GLY A 30 8.42 -13.89 -1.93
N GLU A 31 7.96 -14.14 -0.71
CA GLU A 31 8.36 -15.28 0.12
C GLU A 31 7.26 -16.37 0.25
N ASN A 32 6.42 -16.56 -0.77
CA ASN A 32 5.26 -17.46 -0.76
C ASN A 32 4.13 -17.14 0.25
N HIS A 33 4.20 -16.00 0.96
CA HIS A 33 3.18 -15.54 1.91
C HIS A 33 2.07 -14.67 1.27
N LYS A 34 1.79 -14.86 -0.02
CA LYS A 34 0.89 -13.97 -0.79
C LYS A 34 -0.52 -13.91 -0.20
N VAL A 35 -1.03 -15.00 0.35
CA VAL A 35 -2.37 -15.06 0.98
C VAL A 35 -2.40 -14.24 2.27
N ASP A 36 -1.36 -14.32 3.09
CA ASP A 36 -1.27 -13.57 4.35
C ASP A 36 -1.18 -12.07 4.07
N VAL A 37 -0.36 -11.69 3.09
CA VAL A 37 -0.26 -10.29 2.65
C VAL A 37 -1.59 -9.80 2.10
N LEU A 38 -2.29 -10.60 1.30
CA LEU A 38 -3.61 -10.23 0.77
C LEU A 38 -4.62 -9.99 1.89
N ASN A 39 -4.71 -10.92 2.85
CA ASN A 39 -5.59 -10.78 4.02
C ASN A 39 -5.24 -9.54 4.84
N TYR A 40 -3.95 -9.27 5.03
CA TYR A 40 -3.47 -8.08 5.73
C TYR A 40 -3.89 -6.79 5.01
N VAL A 41 -3.70 -6.72 3.69
CA VAL A 41 -4.08 -5.55 2.88
C VAL A 41 -5.58 -5.33 2.97
N GLU A 42 -6.40 -6.37 2.76
CA GLU A 42 -7.87 -6.27 2.87
C GLU A 42 -8.31 -5.77 4.25
N CYS A 43 -7.77 -6.34 5.33
CA CYS A 43 -8.06 -5.89 6.70
C CYS A 43 -7.63 -4.44 6.93
N SER A 44 -6.50 -4.04 6.36
CA SER A 44 -5.97 -2.69 6.52
C SER A 44 -6.83 -1.67 5.78
N LEU A 45 -7.30 -2.00 4.57
CA LEU A 45 -8.24 -1.16 3.81
C LEU A 45 -9.56 -0.97 4.55
N LEU A 46 -10.09 -2.03 5.17
CA LEU A 46 -11.31 -1.93 5.99
C LEU A 46 -11.13 -1.00 7.20
N LYS A 47 -9.95 -1.02 7.83
CA LYS A 47 -9.65 -0.20 9.01
C LYS A 47 -9.35 1.26 8.66
N MET A 48 -8.66 1.51 7.55
CA MET A 48 -8.29 2.86 7.12
C MET A 48 -9.50 3.68 6.68
N GLY A 49 -10.57 3.03 6.21
CA GLY A 49 -11.74 3.73 5.70
C GLY A 49 -11.43 4.43 4.38
N ASN A 50 -11.88 5.68 4.24
CA ASN A 50 -11.63 6.46 3.03
C ASN A 50 -10.25 7.13 3.13
N VAL A 51 -9.35 6.66 2.27
CA VAL A 51 -8.01 7.20 2.08
C VAL A 51 -7.80 7.52 0.60
N ASP A 52 -7.28 8.70 0.31
CA ASP A 52 -7.00 9.19 -1.06
C ASP A 52 -5.80 8.48 -1.66
N ILE A 53 -4.77 8.25 -0.83
CA ILE A 53 -3.51 7.63 -1.21
C ILE A 53 -3.09 6.67 -0.11
N ILE A 54 -2.50 5.53 -0.49
CA ILE A 54 -1.88 4.58 0.43
C ILE A 54 -0.40 4.48 0.12
N LEU A 55 0.42 4.74 1.12
CA LEU A 55 1.87 4.58 1.07
C LEU A 55 2.24 3.18 1.53
N VAL A 56 2.97 2.48 0.66
CA VAL A 56 3.34 1.08 0.83
C VAL A 56 4.87 1.00 0.70
N PRO A 57 5.62 1.22 1.79
CA PRO A 57 7.05 1.04 1.79
C PRO A 57 7.35 -0.45 1.67
N PHE A 58 8.31 -0.79 0.83
CA PHE A 58 8.66 -2.16 0.50
C PHE A 58 10.17 -2.32 0.49
N CYS A 59 10.68 -3.37 1.13
CA CYS A 59 12.10 -3.68 1.14
C CYS A 59 12.32 -5.07 0.57
N LYS A 60 13.18 -5.18 -0.45
CA LYS A 60 13.62 -6.48 -0.99
C LYS A 60 15.13 -6.46 -1.10
N GLU A 61 15.80 -7.47 -0.56
CA GLU A 61 17.26 -7.61 -0.67
C GLU A 61 18.03 -6.33 -0.28
N MET A 62 17.57 -5.66 0.79
CA MET A 62 18.10 -4.37 1.29
C MET A 62 17.84 -3.15 0.39
N HIS A 63 17.06 -3.30 -0.68
CA HIS A 63 16.61 -2.20 -1.52
C HIS A 63 15.22 -1.71 -1.11
N TRP A 64 15.12 -0.42 -0.76
CA TRP A 64 13.86 0.21 -0.36
C TRP A 64 13.20 0.90 -1.54
N MET A 65 11.93 0.61 -1.73
CA MET A 65 11.06 1.24 -2.71
C MET A 65 9.80 1.73 -2.02
N LEU A 66 9.19 2.77 -2.58
CA LEU A 66 7.88 3.25 -2.14
C LEU A 66 6.86 2.98 -3.23
N VAL A 67 5.79 2.27 -2.86
CA VAL A 67 4.65 2.08 -3.74
C VAL A 67 3.54 3.02 -3.27
N ILE A 68 3.05 3.84 -4.19
CA ILE A 68 1.97 4.79 -3.95
C ILE A 68 0.74 4.22 -4.63
N VAL A 69 -0.29 3.89 -3.86
CA VAL A 69 -1.55 3.41 -4.40
C VAL A 69 -2.59 4.51 -4.32
N CYS A 70 -3.30 4.74 -5.41
CA CYS A 70 -4.47 5.61 -5.47
C CYS A 70 -5.73 4.72 -5.56
N PRO A 71 -6.44 4.46 -4.45
CA PRO A 71 -7.56 3.51 -4.43
C PRO A 71 -8.71 3.95 -5.34
N LEU A 72 -8.94 5.26 -5.48
CA LEU A 72 -10.01 5.86 -6.29
C LEU A 72 -9.86 5.52 -7.79
N ILE A 73 -8.66 5.63 -8.33
CA ILE A 73 -8.36 5.38 -9.75
C ILE A 73 -7.83 3.95 -9.99
N HIS A 74 -7.68 3.15 -8.93
CA HIS A 74 -7.15 1.79 -8.99
C HIS A 74 -5.74 1.68 -9.60
N GLU A 75 -4.92 2.71 -9.44
CA GLU A 75 -3.55 2.76 -9.95
C GLU A 75 -2.52 2.63 -8.83
N ALA A 76 -1.35 2.09 -9.18
CA ALA A 76 -0.20 1.99 -8.29
C ALA A 76 1.06 2.47 -9.00
N TYR A 77 1.71 3.47 -8.40
CA TYR A 77 2.97 4.04 -8.85
C TYR A 77 4.11 3.48 -8.00
N VAL A 78 5.28 3.34 -8.61
CA VAL A 78 6.47 2.82 -7.94
C VAL A 78 7.53 3.89 -7.99
N CYS A 79 7.98 4.29 -6.82
CA CYS A 79 9.10 5.19 -6.63
C CYS A 79 10.31 4.34 -6.25
N ASP A 80 11.16 4.09 -7.23
CA ASP A 80 12.44 3.40 -7.07
C ASP A 80 13.58 4.42 -7.26
N PRO A 81 14.32 4.77 -6.20
CA PRO A 81 15.40 5.75 -6.28
C PRO A 81 16.62 5.24 -7.05
N MET A 82 16.76 3.92 -7.26
CA MET A 82 17.92 3.34 -7.94
C MET A 82 17.69 3.13 -9.44
N THR A 83 16.53 3.49 -9.99
CA THR A 83 16.17 3.26 -11.41
C THR A 83 16.50 1.83 -11.86
N THR A 84 16.30 0.84 -10.98
CA THR A 84 16.60 -0.55 -11.33
C THR A 84 15.55 -1.07 -12.29
N THR A 85 15.97 -1.53 -13.47
CA THR A 85 15.11 -2.11 -14.52
C THR A 85 14.37 -3.38 -14.08
N ASN A 86 14.72 -3.96 -12.93
CA ASN A 86 14.16 -5.19 -12.38
C ASN A 86 13.31 -4.92 -11.13
N CYS A 87 12.44 -3.92 -11.19
CA CYS A 87 11.46 -3.72 -10.13
C CYS A 87 10.50 -4.93 -10.11
N ASP A 88 10.59 -5.75 -9.06
CA ASP A 88 9.74 -6.92 -8.88
C ASP A 88 8.27 -6.51 -8.83
N THR A 89 7.52 -6.72 -9.91
CA THR A 89 6.13 -6.27 -10.02
C THR A 89 5.12 -7.19 -9.34
N SER A 90 5.57 -8.26 -8.66
CA SER A 90 4.69 -9.23 -8.00
C SER A 90 3.79 -8.57 -6.93
N PHE A 91 4.25 -7.51 -6.28
CA PHE A 91 3.43 -6.74 -5.33
C PHE A 91 2.28 -5.99 -6.01
N LYS A 92 2.46 -5.49 -7.25
CA LYS A 92 1.38 -4.81 -7.98
C LYS A 92 0.21 -5.76 -8.16
N HIS A 93 0.50 -7.01 -8.46
CA HIS A 93 -0.53 -8.03 -8.62
C HIS A 93 -1.27 -8.32 -7.31
N VAL A 94 -0.55 -8.50 -6.20
CA VAL A 94 -1.16 -8.72 -4.87
C VAL A 94 -2.06 -7.53 -4.48
N LEU A 95 -1.57 -6.31 -4.67
CA LEU A 95 -2.34 -5.10 -4.40
C LEU A 95 -3.60 -5.04 -5.28
N GLN A 96 -3.47 -5.27 -6.59
CA GLN A 96 -4.61 -5.30 -7.50
C GLN A 96 -5.67 -6.35 -7.11
N ILE A 97 -5.25 -7.56 -6.72
CA ILE A 97 -6.19 -8.60 -6.25
C ILE A 97 -6.87 -8.12 -4.97
N ALA A 98 -6.10 -7.64 -3.98
CA ALA A 98 -6.67 -7.17 -2.71
C ALA A 98 -7.69 -6.03 -2.91
N PHE A 99 -7.42 -5.08 -3.81
CA PHE A 99 -8.37 -4.00 -4.15
C PHE A 99 -9.63 -4.52 -4.84
N ARG A 100 -9.49 -5.45 -5.79
CA ARG A 100 -10.64 -6.08 -6.46
C ARG A 100 -11.51 -6.85 -5.47
N SER A 101 -10.88 -7.63 -4.59
CA SER A 101 -11.57 -8.38 -3.54
C SER A 101 -12.28 -7.46 -2.54
N PHE A 102 -11.61 -6.39 -2.10
CA PHE A 102 -12.21 -5.39 -1.21
C PHE A 102 -13.46 -4.75 -1.83
N LYS A 103 -13.38 -4.35 -3.10
CA LYS A 103 -14.50 -3.78 -3.86
C LYS A 103 -15.64 -4.79 -4.03
N ALA A 104 -15.33 -6.04 -4.35
CA ALA A 104 -16.33 -7.11 -4.50
C ALA A 104 -17.08 -7.40 -3.20
N ARG A 105 -16.44 -7.17 -2.03
CA ARG A 105 -17.05 -7.34 -0.70
C ARG A 105 -17.85 -6.12 -0.21
N GLY A 106 -18.11 -5.14 -1.09
CA GLY A 106 -18.89 -3.96 -0.75
C GLY A 106 -18.10 -2.88 0.00
N GLY A 107 -16.77 -3.00 0.05
CA GLY A 107 -15.90 -1.94 0.55
C GLY A 107 -16.09 -0.67 -0.30
N ARG A 108 -16.42 0.44 0.36
CA ARG A 108 -16.54 1.76 -0.29
C ARG A 108 -15.22 2.49 -0.13
N MET A 109 -14.59 2.84 -1.25
CA MET A 109 -13.57 3.88 -1.33
C MET A 109 -14.33 5.12 -1.81
N SER A 110 -14.51 6.14 -0.97
CA SER A 110 -15.29 7.32 -1.35
C SER A 110 -14.63 8.12 -2.48
N ARG A 111 -15.48 8.88 -3.19
CA ARG A 111 -15.07 9.98 -4.06
C ARG A 111 -14.66 11.20 -3.24
#